data_AF-A0A5E7PP57-F1
#
_entry.id   AF-A0A5E7PP57-F1
#
_cell.length_a   1.000
_cell.length_b   1.000
_cell.length_c   1.000
_cell.angle_alpha   90.00
_cell.angle_beta   90.00
_cell.angle_gamma   90.00
#
_symmetry.space_group_name_H-M   'P 1'
#
loop_
_entity.id
_entity.type
_entity.pdbx_description
1 polymer ?
#
loop_
_entity_poly.entity_id
_entity_poly.type
_entity_poly.pdbx_seq_one_letter_code
_entity_poly.pdbx_strand_id
1 'polypeptide(L)'
;MNDAVTTLDELTAWLLDRAKSNPNEIGAASVEYLQAFGYVAYAYMWALMAKAAFGKEAQDDFYASKMGTARFYFARLLPRIHSLSASVKAGSESLFLLDAAQF
;
A
#
# COMPACT_ATOMS: atom_id res chain seq x y z
N MET A 1 -0.41 4.59 -11.14
CA MET A 1 0.89 4.15 -10.58
C MET A 1 1.57 5.31 -9.87
N ASN A 2 1.78 6.45 -10.55
CA ASN A 2 2.36 7.65 -9.93
C ASN A 2 1.67 8.02 -8.61
N ASP A 3 0.34 8.11 -8.60
CA ASP A 3 -0.42 8.46 -7.39
C ASP A 3 -0.18 7.50 -6.21
N ALA A 4 -0.02 6.20 -6.50
CA ALA A 4 0.23 5.20 -5.47
C ALA A 4 1.64 5.32 -4.89
N VAL A 5 2.64 5.64 -5.74
CA VAL A 5 4.01 5.91 -5.30
C VAL A 5 4.06 7.21 -4.48
N THR A 6 3.41 8.28 -4.94
CA THR A 6 3.31 9.54 -4.20
C THR A 6 2.64 9.34 -2.84
N THR A 7 1.53 8.58 -2.80
CA THR A 7 0.84 8.26 -1.54
C THR A 7 1.77 7.56 -0.55
N LEU A 8 2.58 6.60 -1.01
CA LEU A 8 3.52 5.88 -0.16
C LEU A 8 4.69 6.76 0.30
N ASP A 9 5.23 7.60 -0.58
CA ASP A 9 6.31 8.54 -0.26
C ASP A 9 5.87 9.54 0.81
N GLU A 10 4.71 10.17 0.62
CA GLU A 10 4.11 11.07 1.60
C GLU A 10 3.80 10.37 2.92
N LEU A 11 3.30 9.13 2.88
CA LEU A 11 3.03 8.36 4.09
C LEU A 11 4.32 8.05 4.86
N THR A 12 5.38 7.70 4.15
CA THR A 12 6.70 7.41 4.71
C THR A 12 7.28 8.66 5.38
N ALA A 13 7.27 9.79 4.67
CA ALA A 13 7.75 11.06 5.19
C ALA A 13 6.96 11.49 6.44
N TRP A 14 5.64 11.37 6.41
CA TRP A 14 4.77 11.69 7.54
C TRP A 14 5.07 10.82 8.77
N LEU A 15 5.23 9.50 8.58
CA LEU A 15 5.52 8.57 9.67
C LEU A 15 6.89 8.86 10.30
N LEU A 16 7.91 9.09 9.46
CA LEU A 16 9.26 9.44 9.93
C LEU A 16 9.28 10.76 10.70
N ASP A 17 8.46 11.74 10.30
CA ASP A 17 8.38 13.00 11.02
C ASP A 17 7.77 12.83 12.41
N ARG A 18 6.64 12.12 12.52
CA ARG A 18 6.00 11.85 13.83
C ARG A 18 6.86 11.01 14.75
N ALA A 19 7.59 10.03 14.19
CA ALA A 19 8.48 9.17 14.95
C ALA A 19 9.60 9.93 15.68
N LYS A 20 10.00 11.12 15.20
CA LYS A 20 10.99 11.97 15.89
C LYS A 20 10.50 12.44 17.26
N SER A 21 9.19 12.68 17.38
CA SER A 21 8.57 13.19 18.61
C SER A 21 7.97 12.07 19.46
N ASN A 22 7.50 10.98 18.84
CA ASN A 22 6.87 9.86 19.54
C ASN A 22 7.32 8.52 18.92
N PRO A 23 8.24 7.78 19.57
CA PRO A 23 8.70 6.48 19.09
C PRO A 23 7.59 5.43 18.93
N ASN A 24 6.47 5.56 19.65
CA ASN A 24 5.35 4.63 19.57
C ASN A 24 4.64 4.67 18.20
N GLU A 25 4.80 5.76 17.43
CA GLU A 25 4.20 5.91 16.10
C GLU A 25 4.71 4.84 15.13
N ILE A 26 5.99 4.46 15.22
CA ILE A 26 6.57 3.40 14.37
C ILE A 26 5.89 2.05 14.66
N GLY A 27 5.75 1.72 15.95
CA GLY A 27 5.12 0.46 16.36
C GLY A 27 3.65 0.41 15.94
N ALA A 28 2.92 1.49 16.20
CA ALA A 28 1.51 1.64 15.88
C ALA A 28 1.21 1.54 14.37
N ALA A 29 2.10 2.05 13.52
CA ALA A 29 1.92 2.07 12.07
C ALA A 29 2.46 0.83 11.34
N SER A 30 3.24 -0.02 12.02
CA SER A 30 4.11 -1.02 11.38
C SER A 30 3.38 -1.97 10.42
N VAL A 31 2.21 -2.50 10.82
CA VAL A 31 1.47 -3.49 10.06
C VAL A 31 0.79 -2.87 8.85
N GLU A 32 0.06 -1.77 9.05
CA GLU A 32 -0.67 -1.06 8.00
C GLU A 32 0.28 -0.44 6.98
N TYR A 33 1.40 0.12 7.44
CA TYR A 33 2.44 0.64 6.56
C TYR A 33 3.07 -0.46 5.71
N LEU A 34 3.41 -1.62 6.31
CA LEU A 34 3.96 -2.75 5.56
C LEU A 34 2.99 -3.25 4.49
N GLN A 35 1.69 -3.30 4.81
CA GLN A 35 0.67 -3.67 3.83
C GLN A 35 0.58 -2.64 2.70
N ALA A 36 0.54 -1.34 3.01
CA ALA A 36 0.49 -0.28 2.01
C ALA A 36 1.71 -0.34 1.07
N PHE A 37 2.91 -0.48 1.63
CA PHE A 37 4.15 -0.68 0.87
C PHE A 37 4.04 -1.91 -0.05
N GLY A 38 3.55 -3.03 0.49
CA GLY A 38 3.34 -4.26 -0.27
C GLY A 38 2.43 -4.05 -1.47
N TYR A 39 1.29 -3.37 -1.31
CA TYR A 39 0.38 -3.08 -2.44
C TYR A 39 1.06 -2.29 -3.56
N VAL A 40 1.87 -1.28 -3.22
CA VAL A 40 2.60 -0.49 -4.21
C VAL A 40 3.71 -1.31 -4.89
N ALA A 41 4.45 -2.12 -4.14
CA ALA A 41 5.48 -3.00 -4.69
C ALA A 41 4.90 -4.03 -5.67
N TYR A 42 3.76 -4.65 -5.32
CA TYR A 42 3.06 -5.58 -6.22
C TYR A 42 2.46 -4.87 -7.43
N ALA A 43 1.96 -3.64 -7.29
CA ALA A 43 1.52 -2.84 -8.44
C ALA A 43 2.67 -2.61 -9.44
N TYR A 44 3.89 -2.34 -8.94
CA TYR A 44 5.07 -2.23 -9.79
C TYR A 44 5.38 -3.55 -10.53
N MET A 45 5.34 -4.70 -9.84
CA MET A 45 5.54 -6.01 -10.47
C MET A 45 4.48 -6.31 -11.55
N TRP A 46 3.20 -5.99 -11.29
CA TRP A 46 2.14 -6.11 -12.28
C TRP A 46 2.32 -5.18 -13.48
N ALA A 47 2.81 -3.96 -13.26
CA ALA A 47 3.14 -3.04 -14.35
C ALA A 47 4.28 -3.58 -15.23
N LEU A 48 5.31 -4.21 -14.64
CA LEU A 48 6.39 -4.85 -15.40
C LEU A 48 5.86 -6.03 -16.24
N MET A 49 5.03 -6.89 -15.66
CA MET A 49 4.41 -8.00 -16.39
C MET A 49 3.49 -7.51 -17.51
N ALA A 50 2.68 -6.49 -17.26
CA ALA A 50 1.82 -5.86 -18.27
C ALA A 50 2.65 -5.28 -19.42
N LYS A 51 3.75 -4.57 -19.10
CA LYS A 51 4.68 -4.05 -20.11
C LYS A 51 5.27 -5.15 -20.99
N ALA A 52 5.62 -6.30 -20.41
CA ALA A 52 6.17 -7.43 -21.16
C ALA A 52 5.12 -8.16 -22.04
N ALA A 53 3.86 -8.12 -21.63
CA ALA A 53 2.72 -8.73 -22.34
C ALA A 53 2.09 -7.82 -23.41
N PHE A 54 2.34 -6.52 -23.33
CA PHE A 54 1.75 -5.52 -24.23
C PHE A 54 2.09 -5.81 -25.71
N GLY A 55 1.06 -5.85 -26.56
CA GLY A 55 1.16 -6.17 -27.98
C GLY A 55 1.21 -7.67 -28.31
N LYS A 56 1.16 -8.54 -27.29
CA LYS A 56 1.17 -10.01 -27.45
C LYS A 56 -0.14 -10.66 -27.01
N GLU A 57 -1.14 -9.87 -26.65
CA GLU A 57 -2.39 -10.34 -26.05
C GLU A 57 -3.18 -11.28 -26.97
N ALA A 58 -3.11 -11.07 -28.28
CA ALA A 58 -3.80 -11.90 -29.28
C ALA A 58 -3.02 -13.17 -29.67
N GLN A 59 -1.78 -13.34 -29.17
CA GLN A 59 -0.91 -14.45 -29.54
C GLN A 59 -1.10 -15.66 -28.61
N ASP A 60 -1.41 -15.41 -27.34
CA ASP A 60 -1.49 -16.44 -26.30
C ASP A 60 -2.39 -15.96 -25.14
N ASP A 61 -3.28 -16.85 -24.67
CA ASP A 61 -4.16 -16.64 -23.52
C ASP A 61 -3.39 -16.27 -22.24
N PHE A 62 -2.12 -16.69 -22.12
CA PHE A 62 -1.24 -16.29 -21.03
C PHE A 62 -1.03 -14.77 -20.98
N TYR A 63 -0.74 -14.13 -22.11
CA TYR A 63 -0.51 -12.68 -22.16
C TYR A 63 -1.80 -11.89 -21.92
N ALA A 64 -2.92 -12.36 -22.48
CA ALA A 64 -4.24 -11.80 -22.20
C ALA A 64 -4.57 -11.88 -20.69
N SER A 65 -4.30 -13.01 -20.05
CA SER A 65 -4.51 -13.22 -18.62
C SER A 65 -3.64 -12.31 -17.74
N LYS A 66 -2.37 -12.07 -18.13
CA LYS A 66 -1.50 -11.12 -17.42
C LYS A 66 -2.04 -9.69 -17.48
N MET A 67 -2.50 -9.24 -18.64
CA MET A 67 -3.11 -7.92 -18.80
C MET A 67 -4.42 -7.79 -18.01
N GLY A 68 -5.27 -8.82 -18.05
CA GLY A 68 -6.51 -8.86 -17.26
C GLY A 68 -6.26 -8.77 -15.76
N THR A 69 -5.32 -9.56 -15.25
CA THR A 69 -4.98 -9.58 -13.82
C THR A 69 -4.35 -8.27 -13.37
N ALA A 70 -3.46 -7.68 -14.17
CA ALA A 70 -2.88 -6.37 -13.85
C ALA A 70 -3.98 -5.29 -13.74
N ARG A 71 -4.91 -5.23 -14.70
CA ARG A 71 -6.04 -4.28 -14.65
C ARG A 71 -6.91 -4.49 -13.41
N PHE A 72 -7.23 -5.74 -13.06
CA PHE A 72 -7.96 -6.07 -11.85
C PHE A 72 -7.23 -5.58 -10.58
N TYR A 73 -5.93 -5.85 -10.48
CA TYR A 73 -5.12 -5.46 -9.34
C TYR A 73 -5.16 -3.94 -9.12
N PHE A 74 -4.92 -3.17 -10.18
CA PHE A 74 -4.93 -1.71 -10.13
C PHE A 74 -6.32 -1.14 -9.81
N ALA A 75 -7.40 -1.77 -10.29
CA ALA A 75 -8.76 -1.27 -10.08
C ALA A 75 -9.37 -1.66 -8.73
N ARG A 76 -9.01 -2.83 -8.17
CA ARG A 76 -9.71 -3.43 -7.02
C ARG A 76 -8.86 -3.61 -5.78
N LEU A 77 -7.55 -3.78 -5.93
CA LEU A 77 -6.65 -4.05 -4.81
C LEU A 77 -5.82 -2.83 -4.44
N LEU A 78 -5.19 -2.18 -5.43
CA LEU A 78 -4.34 -1.02 -5.17
C LEU A 78 -5.02 0.13 -4.41
N PRO A 79 -6.31 0.48 -4.63
CA PRO A 79 -6.94 1.58 -3.89
C PRO A 79 -7.01 1.37 -2.37
N ARG A 80 -6.81 0.15 -1.87
CA ARG A 80 -6.76 -0.14 -0.42
C ARG A 80 -5.62 0.58 0.30
N ILE A 81 -4.60 1.04 -0.44
CA ILE A 81 -3.54 1.87 0.15
C ILE A 81 -4.12 3.12 0.81
N HIS A 82 -5.22 3.70 0.30
CA HIS A 82 -5.77 4.93 0.85
C HIS A 82 -6.36 4.72 2.26
N SER A 83 -7.09 3.63 2.49
CA SER A 83 -7.59 3.31 3.82
C SER A 83 -6.46 2.95 4.79
N LEU A 84 -5.44 2.23 4.31
CA LEU A 84 -4.26 1.91 5.11
C LEU A 84 -3.46 3.17 5.49
N SER A 85 -3.28 4.09 4.55
CA SER A 85 -2.67 5.40 4.81
C SER A 85 -3.46 6.20 5.84
N ALA A 86 -4.79 6.15 5.80
CA ALA A 86 -5.62 6.80 6.80
C ALA A 86 -5.46 6.16 8.19
N SER A 87 -5.41 4.82 8.27
CA SER A 87 -5.16 4.10 9.53
C SER A 87 -3.79 4.44 10.12
N VAL A 88 -2.73 4.46 9.31
CA VAL A 88 -1.40 4.90 9.77
C VAL A 88 -1.45 6.35 10.26
N LYS A 89 -2.19 7.23 9.56
CA LYS A 89 -2.33 8.63 9.92
C LYS A 89 -3.14 8.89 11.19
N ALA A 90 -3.91 7.90 11.67
CA ALA A 90 -4.61 7.98 12.96
C ALA A 90 -3.63 7.95 14.16
N GLY A 91 -2.38 7.51 13.93
CA GLY A 91 -1.31 7.55 14.91
C GLY A 91 -1.50 6.59 16.09
N SER A 92 -0.61 6.69 17.06
CA SER A 92 -0.58 5.74 18.19
C SER A 92 -1.64 5.99 19.26
N GLU A 93 -2.22 7.18 19.33
CA GLU A 93 -3.10 7.61 20.45
C GLU A 93 -4.25 6.62 20.71
N SER A 94 -4.90 6.12 19.66
CA SER A 94 -6.02 5.18 19.78
C SER A 94 -5.64 3.87 20.46
N LEU A 95 -4.37 3.47 20.42
CA LEU A 95 -3.87 2.25 21.06
C LEU A 95 -3.66 2.40 22.56
N PHE A 96 -3.63 3.63 23.07
CA PHE A 96 -3.37 3.96 24.47
C PHE A 96 -4.57 4.63 25.16
N LEU A 97 -5.76 4.54 24.57
CA LEU A 97 -6.99 5.12 25.14
C LEU A 97 -7.55 4.32 26.33
N LEU A 98 -7.19 3.05 26.44
CA LEU A 98 -7.70 2.15 27.47
C LEU A 98 -6.60 1.81 28.46
N ASP A 99 -6.93 1.87 29.75
CA ASP A 99 -6.10 1.34 30.81
C ASP A 99 -6.12 -0.19 30.80
N ALA A 100 -5.06 -0.81 31.33
CA ALA A 100 -4.93 -2.27 31.38
C ALA A 100 -6.13 -2.98 32.06
N ALA A 101 -6.83 -2.31 32.98
CA ALA A 101 -8.01 -2.86 33.66
C ALA A 101 -9.29 -2.87 32.80
N GLN A 102 -9.26 -2.28 31.61
CA GLN A 102 -10.40 -2.17 30.69
C GLN A 102 -10.36 -3.18 29.53
N PHE A 103 -9.36 -4.06 29.49
CA PHE A 103 -9.21 -5.17 28.52
C PHE A 103 -9.66 -6.51 29.13
#